data_AF-A0A534SRU1-F1
#
_entry.id   AF-A0A534SRU1-F1
#
_cell.length_a   1.000
_cell.length_b   1.000
_cell.length_c   1.000
_cell.angle_alpha   90.00
_cell.angle_beta   90.00
_cell.angle_gamma   90.00
#
_symmetry.space_group_name_H-M   'P 1'
#
loop_
_entity.id
_entity.type
_entity.pdbx_description
1 polymer ?
#
loop_
_entity_poly.entity_id
_entity_poly.type
_entity_poly.pdbx_seq_one_letter_code
_entity_poly.pdbx_strand_id
1 'polypeptide(L)' 'MPTYEYRCGKCNRKFQVVMSIQEHEKRRPKCPKCGSARMDQLLSAFFAQTGKKS' A
#
# COMPACT_ATOMS: atom_id res chain seq x y z
N MET A 1 -2.91 7.25 -10.31
CA MET A 1 -2.13 7.27 -9.05
C MET A 1 -2.13 5.88 -8.46
N PRO A 2 -0.98 5.32 -8.05
CA PRO A 2 -0.93 3.97 -7.50
C PRO A 2 -1.55 3.90 -6.10
N THR A 3 -2.56 3.06 -5.94
CA THR A 3 -3.14 2.64 -4.67
C THR A 3 -2.33 1.48 -4.11
N TYR A 4 -1.70 1.70 -2.96
CA TYR A 4 -0.97 0.65 -2.26
C TYR A 4 -1.83 0.12 -1.11
N GLU A 5 -1.95 -1.19 -1.02
CA GLU A 5 -2.58 -1.83 0.13
C GLU A 5 -1.53 -2.18 1.18
N TYR A 6 -1.84 -1.88 2.43
CA TYR A 6 -1.00 -2.24 3.57
C TYR A 6 -1.81 -3.02 4.58
N ARG A 7 -1.17 -4.04 5.15
CA ARG A 7 -1.68 -4.81 6.27
C ARG A 7 -0.75 -4.67 7.45
N CYS A 8 -1.34 -4.28 8.57
CA CYS A 8 -0.66 -4.26 9.85
C CYS A 8 -0.49 -5.69 10.39
N GLY A 9 0.74 -6.19 10.53
CA GLY A 9 0.98 -7.52 11.09
C GLY A 9 0.63 -7.66 12.58
N LYS A 10 0.60 -6.55 13.34
CA LYS A 10 0.23 -6.55 14.77
C LYS A 10 -1.28 -6.52 15.03
N CYS A 11 -1.99 -5.77 14.19
CA CYS A 11 -3.40 -5.44 14.41
C CYS A 11 -4.31 -6.04 13.32
N ASN A 12 -3.73 -6.74 12.35
CA ASN A 12 -4.37 -7.38 11.20
C ASN A 12 -5.33 -6.49 10.40
N ARG A 13 -5.23 -5.18 10.55
CA ARG A 13 -6.03 -4.22 9.79
C ARG A 13 -5.40 -3.96 8.43
N LYS A 14 -6.25 -3.96 7.42
CA LYS A 14 -5.91 -3.60 6.04
C LYS A 14 -6.31 -2.15 5.81
N PHE A 15 -5.49 -1.38 5.12
CA PHE A 15 -5.81 -0.03 4.70
C PHE A 15 -5.18 0.26 3.35
N GLN A 16 -5.91 1.03 2.54
CA GLN A 16 -5.45 1.45 1.22
C GLN A 16 -4.88 2.85 1.36
N VAL A 17 -3.69 3.06 0.82
CA VAL A 17 -3.06 4.38 0.77
C VAL A 17 -2.75 4.72 -0.67
N VAL A 18 -3.35 5.81 -1.13
CA VAL A 18 -2.94 6.45 -2.37
C VAL A 18 -1.69 7.24 -2.05
N MET A 19 -0.53 6.80 -2.51
CA MET A 19 0.72 7.49 -2.29
C MET A 19 1.57 7.43 -3.57
N SER A 20 2.40 8.43 -3.78
CA SER A 20 3.30 8.44 -4.93
C SER A 20 4.49 7.51 -4.68
N ILE A 21 5.11 6.98 -5.73
CA ILE A 21 6.28 6.09 -5.63
C ILE A 21 7.40 6.76 -4.81
N GLN A 22 7.60 8.08 -4.96
CA GLN A 22 8.55 8.86 -4.17
C GLN A 22 8.23 8.90 -2.67
N GLU A 23 6.95 8.95 -2.30
CA GLU A 23 6.53 8.92 -0.89
C GLU A 23 6.71 7.52 -0.30
N HIS A 24 6.45 6.48 -1.10
CA HIS A 24 6.66 5.10 -0.68
C HIS A 24 8.14 4.80 -0.40
N GLU A 25 9.05 5.34 -1.22
CA GLU A 25 10.49 5.18 -1.02
C GLU A 25 11.01 5.96 0.21
N LYS A 26 10.50 7.18 0.41
CA LYS A 26 10.97 8.07 1.50
C LYS A 26 10.30 7.81 2.85
N ARG A 27 9.06 7.32 2.88
CA ARG A 27 8.31 7.09 4.12
C ARG A 27 7.86 5.64 4.25
N ARG A 28 8.40 4.96 5.25
CA ARG A 28 7.86 3.69 5.75
C ARG A 28 6.57 3.99 6.53
N PRO A 29 5.37 3.61 6.04
CA PRO A 29 4.13 3.88 6.75
C PRO A 29 4.12 3.12 8.08
N LYS A 30 3.81 3.83 9.16
CA LYS A 30 3.56 3.22 10.48
C LYS A 30 2.07 3.01 10.66
N CYS A 31 1.73 2.00 11.45
CA CYS A 31 0.37 1.75 11.91
C CYS A 31 -0.20 2.99 12.63
N PRO A 32 -1.26 3.67 12.14
CA PRO A 32 -1.86 4.78 12.88
C PRO A 32 -2.54 4.32 14.18
N LYS A 33 -2.92 3.03 14.26
CA LYS A 33 -3.59 2.44 15.43
C LYS A 33 -2.65 1.92 16.52
N CYS A 34 -1.45 1.50 16.14
CA CYS A 34 -0.61 0.67 17.00
C CYS A 34 0.85 1.11 17.01
N GLY A 35 1.22 2.13 16.22
CA GLY A 35 2.59 2.64 16.10
C GLY A 35 3.60 1.64 15.52
N SER A 36 3.18 0.41 15.20
CA SER A 36 4.05 -0.65 14.69
C SER A 36 4.64 -0.28 13.33
N ALA A 37 5.94 -0.48 13.18
CA ALA A 37 6.64 -0.42 11.90
C ALA A 37 6.50 -1.72 11.08
N ARG A 38 5.93 -2.79 11.65
CA ARG A 38 5.60 -4.02 10.92
C ARG A 38 4.31 -3.85 10.12
N MET A 39 4.46 -3.28 8.93
CA MET A 39 3.45 -3.28 7.88
C MET A 39 3.88 -4.22 6.77
N ASP A 40 3.01 -5.13 6.38
CA ASP A 40 3.11 -5.93 5.17
C ASP A 40 2.44 -5.16 4.04
N GLN A 41 3.19 -4.87 2.98
CA GLN A 41 2.63 -4.26 1.79
C GLN A 41 1.92 -5.36 1.01
N LEU A 42 0.60 -5.31 1.05
CA LEU A 42 -0.24 -6.05 0.11
C LEU A 42 -0.16 -5.24 -1.19
N LEU A 43 0.89 -5.47 -1.99
CA LEU A 43 0.87 -5.01 -3.38
C LEU A 43 -0.30 -5.74 -4.04
N SER A 44 -1.47 -5.12 -4.04
CA SER A 44 -2.53 -5.49 -4.97
C SER A 44 -1.91 -5.21 -6.32
N ALA A 45 -1.54 -6.29 -7.02
CA ALA A 45 -0.92 -6.23 -8.32
C ALA A 45 -1.73 -5.24 -9.16
N PHE A 46 -1.11 -4.11 -9.52
CA PHE A 46 -1.65 -3.22 -10.51
C PHE A 46 -1.69 -4.04 -11.79
N PHE A 47 -2.83 -4.70 -12.05
CA PHE A 47 -3.18 -5.07 -13.41
C PHE A 47 -3.36 -3.72 -14.10
N ALA A 48 -2.30 -3.24 -14.74
CA ALA A 48 -2.44 -2.26 -15.79
C ALA A 48 -3.43 -2.91 -16.75
N GLN A 49 -4.69 -2.49 -16.65
CA GLN A 49 -5.71 -2.84 -17.62
C GLN A 49 -5.27 -2.08 -18.87
N THR A 50 -4.30 -2.65 -19.59
CA THR A 50 -3.95 -2.24 -20.93
C THR A 50 -5.22 -2.49 -21.69
N GLY A 51 -6.01 -1.43 -21.89
CA GLY A 51 -7.21 -1.50 -22.68
C GLY A 51 -6.80 -2.15 -23.99
N LYS A 52 -7.34 -3.34 -24.27
CA LYS A 52 -7.32 -3.94 -25.60
C LYS A 52 -7.78 -2.85 -26.54
N LYS A 53 -6.84 -2.29 -27.32
CA LYS A 53 -7.19 -1.51 -28.49
C LYS A 53 -7.55 -2.54 -29.56
N SER A 54 -8.80 -2.49 -30.02
CA SER A 54 -9.41 -3.35 -31.04
C SER A 54 -8.50 -3.67 -32.21
#